data_AF-A0A1T4YS53-F1
#
_entry.id   AF-A0A1T4YS53-F1
#
_cell.length_a   1.000
_cell.length_b   1.000
_cell.length_c   1.000
_cell.angle_alpha   90.00
_cell.angle_beta   90.00
_cell.angle_gamma   90.00
#
_symmetry.space_group_name_H-M   'P 1'
#
loop_
_entity.id
_entity.type
_entity.pdbx_description
1 polymer ?
#
loop_
_entity_poly.entity_id
_entity_poly.type
_entity_poly.pdbx_seq_one_letter_code
_entity_poly.pdbx_strand_id
1 'polypeptide(L)'
;MEEVDKQIISIFNTDEQQPEMARAMRDIISLAGVMKDLSSEAVFHSPLEMLRFLRIIELIHEEAYGLTEPIDSAETLYYRYQSRFRDEEPPSKSRVDQIVTILASNNWISKQTQQIKMMSVGKRMMHSLTRLANDSLAYYLEDDIGRSLFQARRDAEISEAYDDKGISGGNVIASMIRNVREANETLKERELELLADRNALPQLQVIHTLMEDLERKLHERFNQFETIEDSLVLSHLMQNGAGVLAEGTSLSLGMVNKYLQFMNVQQTPLKTAISPEKVRTFVTKMFHPPVESEIPNAHQLFSFMEQGQYEGEELDGIWIPVKYASPLSPMDIESGIDFLENYEPVVADIEEEHDIEFRRETLEVQSIDDLVDEASWLLTKASIDTDKIEQYLAEKKEAGIEETMIETSSAEWGDAIRQLLGIAAMEANKKVQIKLQQHVKELDKEWEWIRDDDRKFNIRKRE
;
A
#
# COMPACT_ATOMS: atom_id res chain seq x y z
N MET A 1 12.79 -46.75 -27.69
CA MET A 1 11.62 -46.07 -28.27
C MET A 1 11.84 -44.61 -28.00
N GLU A 2 11.97 -43.84 -29.07
CA GLU A 2 12.34 -42.43 -29.11
C GLU A 2 11.32 -41.57 -28.37
N GLU A 3 11.67 -41.05 -27.20
CA GLU A 3 11.15 -39.74 -26.78
C GLU A 3 12.03 -38.72 -27.48
N VAL A 4 11.58 -38.34 -28.67
CA VAL A 4 12.13 -37.23 -29.46
C VAL A 4 12.18 -36.00 -28.57
N ASP A 5 13.35 -35.39 -28.43
CA ASP A 5 13.55 -34.03 -27.91
C ASP A 5 12.39 -33.15 -28.36
N LYS A 6 11.45 -32.85 -27.47
CA LYS A 6 10.36 -31.93 -27.76
C LYS A 6 11.00 -30.55 -27.88
N GLN A 7 11.25 -30.14 -29.11
CA GLN A 7 11.74 -28.81 -29.42
C GLN A 7 10.82 -27.78 -28.75
N ILE A 8 11.40 -27.00 -27.85
CA ILE A 8 10.68 -26.01 -27.04
C ILE A 8 9.99 -25.02 -27.99
N ILE A 9 8.66 -24.92 -27.89
CA ILE A 9 7.84 -23.97 -28.63
C ILE A 9 8.04 -22.60 -27.99
N SER A 10 8.79 -21.73 -28.65
CA SER A 10 9.02 -20.35 -28.23
C SER A 10 9.07 -19.43 -29.44
N ILE A 11 8.35 -18.31 -29.38
CA ILE A 11 8.38 -17.27 -30.43
C ILE A 11 9.78 -16.69 -30.63
N PHE A 12 10.67 -16.81 -29.64
CA PHE A 12 12.04 -16.30 -29.70
C PHE A 12 13.03 -17.28 -30.32
N ASN A 13 12.67 -18.57 -30.39
CA ASN A 13 13.54 -19.64 -30.91
C ASN A 13 13.03 -20.23 -32.25
N THR A 14 11.87 -19.75 -32.73
CA THR A 14 11.23 -20.24 -33.95
C THR A 14 11.62 -19.36 -35.15
N ASP A 15 11.93 -19.98 -36.29
CA ASP A 15 12.31 -19.28 -37.53
C ASP A 15 11.13 -18.41 -38.05
N GLU A 16 11.45 -17.17 -38.44
CA GLU A 16 10.53 -16.18 -38.99
C GLU A 16 9.77 -16.66 -40.23
N GLN A 17 10.37 -17.58 -41.00
CA GLN A 17 9.77 -18.09 -42.24
C GLN A 17 8.70 -19.17 -42.01
N GLN A 18 8.50 -19.63 -40.78
CA GLN A 18 7.49 -20.64 -40.49
C GLN A 18 6.06 -20.08 -40.63
N PRO A 19 5.13 -20.82 -41.28
CA PRO A 19 3.76 -20.37 -41.44
C PRO A 19 3.02 -20.23 -40.10
N GLU A 20 3.40 -20.98 -39.08
CA GLU A 20 2.89 -20.88 -37.71
C GLU A 20 3.25 -19.54 -37.07
N MET A 21 4.51 -19.10 -37.22
CA MET A 21 4.99 -17.80 -36.73
C MET A 21 4.21 -16.65 -37.39
N ALA A 22 4.03 -16.71 -38.72
CA ALA A 22 3.24 -15.72 -39.44
C ALA A 22 1.77 -15.66 -38.98
N ARG A 23 1.16 -16.80 -38.61
CA ARG A 23 -0.20 -16.84 -38.05
C ARG A 23 -0.25 -16.26 -36.63
N ALA A 24 0.70 -16.60 -35.77
CA ALA A 24 0.79 -16.05 -34.42
C ALA A 24 0.96 -14.52 -34.44
N MET A 25 1.83 -14.00 -35.32
CA MET A 25 1.99 -12.55 -35.48
C MET A 25 0.74 -11.86 -36.02
N ARG A 26 -0.02 -12.51 -36.91
CA ARG A 26 -1.33 -11.96 -37.36
C ARG A 26 -2.34 -11.85 -36.24
N ASP A 27 -2.38 -12.80 -35.30
CA ASP A 27 -3.25 -12.70 -34.13
C ASP A 27 -2.88 -11.47 -33.28
N ILE A 28 -1.59 -11.22 -33.05
CA ILE A 28 -1.11 -10.02 -32.33
C ILE A 28 -1.45 -8.73 -33.09
N ILE A 29 -1.24 -8.71 -34.42
CA ILE A 29 -1.59 -7.56 -35.26
C ILE A 29 -3.10 -7.28 -35.23
N SER A 30 -3.93 -8.33 -35.25
CA SER A 30 -5.38 -8.22 -35.14
C SER A 30 -5.81 -7.61 -33.80
N LEU A 31 -5.19 -8.04 -32.69
CA LEU A 31 -5.41 -7.43 -31.37
C LEU A 31 -5.00 -5.96 -31.35
N ALA A 32 -3.81 -5.63 -31.86
CA ALA A 32 -3.36 -4.25 -31.95
C ALA A 32 -4.29 -3.39 -32.81
N GLY A 33 -4.83 -3.95 -33.91
CA GLY A 33 -5.83 -3.32 -34.77
C GLY A 33 -7.11 -2.98 -34.02
N VAL A 34 -7.68 -3.96 -33.28
CA VAL A 34 -8.87 -3.73 -32.44
C VAL A 34 -8.62 -2.64 -31.39
N MET A 35 -7.49 -2.71 -30.68
CA MET A 35 -7.17 -1.73 -29.64
C MET A 35 -6.97 -0.31 -30.21
N LYS A 36 -6.35 -0.20 -31.40
CA LYS A 36 -6.17 1.08 -32.11
C LYS A 36 -7.49 1.64 -32.65
N ASP A 37 -8.34 0.78 -33.20
CA ASP A 37 -9.62 1.24 -33.77
C ASP A 37 -10.61 1.63 -32.66
N LEU A 38 -10.46 1.05 -31.46
CA LEU A 38 -11.17 1.48 -30.25
C LEU A 38 -10.63 2.81 -29.72
N SER A 39 -9.38 3.17 -30.00
CA SER A 39 -8.67 4.29 -29.40
C SER A 39 -8.99 5.67 -29.98
N SER A 40 -10.22 5.93 -30.41
CA SER A 40 -10.67 7.32 -30.51
C SER A 40 -10.30 8.01 -29.18
N GLU A 41 -9.59 9.15 -29.23
CA GLU A 41 -8.74 9.75 -28.17
C GLU A 41 -9.25 9.62 -26.71
N ALA A 42 -10.55 9.50 -26.46
CA ALA A 42 -11.16 9.31 -25.14
C ALA A 42 -11.03 7.90 -24.50
N VAL A 43 -10.78 6.83 -25.26
CA VAL A 43 -11.02 5.45 -24.77
C VAL A 43 -9.88 4.88 -23.93
N PHE A 44 -8.63 5.28 -24.19
CA PHE A 44 -7.51 4.92 -23.31
C PHE A 44 -7.45 5.78 -22.04
N HIS A 45 -8.20 6.88 -21.99
CA HIS A 45 -8.26 7.75 -20.82
C HIS A 45 -9.40 7.39 -19.86
N SER A 46 -10.29 6.45 -20.22
CA SER A 46 -11.39 6.00 -19.37
C SER A 46 -11.38 4.48 -19.15
N PRO A 47 -11.00 4.00 -17.94
CA PRO A 47 -11.10 2.59 -17.58
C PRO A 47 -12.51 2.00 -17.74
N LEU A 48 -13.53 2.85 -17.58
CA LEU A 48 -14.93 2.47 -17.72
C LEU A 48 -15.30 2.07 -19.15
N GLU A 49 -14.75 2.75 -20.16
CA GLU A 49 -14.97 2.40 -21.57
C GLU A 49 -14.34 1.06 -21.92
N MET A 50 -13.16 0.76 -21.35
CA MET A 50 -12.52 -0.55 -21.52
C MET A 50 -13.36 -1.67 -20.90
N LEU A 51 -13.90 -1.44 -19.69
CA LEU A 51 -14.81 -2.38 -19.05
C LEU A 51 -16.08 -2.61 -19.86
N ARG A 52 -16.69 -1.55 -20.41
CA ARG A 52 -17.86 -1.65 -21.30
C ARG A 52 -17.55 -2.48 -22.54
N PHE A 53 -16.40 -2.25 -23.15
CA PHE A 53 -15.92 -3.03 -24.29
C PHE A 53 -15.78 -4.53 -23.93
N LEU A 54 -15.09 -4.86 -22.83
CA LEU A 54 -14.93 -6.24 -22.37
C LEU A 54 -16.27 -6.93 -22.12
N ARG A 55 -17.22 -6.23 -21.46
CA ARG A 55 -18.59 -6.71 -21.22
C ARG A 55 -19.38 -6.97 -22.50
N ILE A 56 -19.24 -6.12 -23.53
CA ILE A 56 -19.90 -6.34 -24.83
C ILE A 56 -19.33 -7.60 -25.50
N ILE A 57 -18.01 -7.79 -25.47
CA ILE A 57 -17.41 -9.01 -26.04
C ILE A 57 -17.82 -10.25 -25.23
N GLU A 58 -17.93 -10.15 -23.91
CA GLU A 58 -18.42 -11.23 -23.04
C GLU A 58 -19.77 -11.78 -23.51
N LEU A 59 -20.72 -10.90 -23.83
CA LEU A 59 -22.02 -11.30 -24.37
C LEU A 59 -21.91 -12.09 -25.68
N ILE A 60 -21.01 -11.67 -26.57
CA ILE A 60 -20.77 -12.35 -27.86
C ILE A 60 -20.09 -13.72 -27.63
N HIS A 61 -19.22 -13.80 -26.63
CA HIS A 61 -18.48 -15.02 -26.33
C HIS A 61 -19.33 -16.11 -25.73
N GLU A 62 -20.25 -15.74 -24.83
CA GLU A 62 -21.20 -16.67 -24.25
C GLU A 62 -22.14 -17.27 -25.29
N GLU A 63 -22.59 -16.48 -26.26
CA GLU A 63 -23.30 -16.99 -27.45
C GLU A 63 -22.43 -18.02 -28.19
N ALA A 64 -21.14 -17.71 -28.35
CA ALA A 64 -20.22 -18.58 -29.06
C ALA A 64 -19.88 -19.89 -28.33
N TYR A 65 -20.21 -19.99 -27.03
CA TYR A 65 -20.19 -21.20 -26.21
C TYR A 65 -21.55 -21.91 -26.15
N GLY A 66 -22.61 -21.32 -26.70
CA GLY A 66 -23.97 -21.85 -26.65
C GLY A 66 -24.65 -21.68 -25.29
N LEU A 67 -24.17 -20.74 -24.47
CA LEU A 67 -24.75 -20.42 -23.16
C LEU A 67 -25.95 -19.48 -23.26
N THR A 68 -26.07 -18.74 -24.35
CA THR A 68 -27.13 -17.78 -24.60
C THR A 68 -27.73 -17.93 -26.00
N GLU A 69 -28.90 -17.32 -26.21
CA GLU A 69 -29.56 -17.30 -27.51
C GLU A 69 -28.71 -16.58 -28.58
N PRO A 70 -28.89 -16.89 -29.88
CA PRO A 70 -28.18 -16.21 -30.97
C PRO A 70 -28.32 -14.68 -30.91
N ILE A 71 -27.27 -13.98 -31.35
CA ILE A 71 -27.27 -12.52 -31.43
C ILE A 71 -27.54 -12.10 -32.88
N ASP A 72 -28.74 -11.60 -33.14
CA ASP A 72 -29.15 -11.25 -34.50
C ASP A 72 -28.50 -9.95 -35.00
N SER A 73 -28.29 -8.97 -34.10
CA SER A 73 -27.83 -7.62 -34.45
C SER A 73 -27.12 -6.90 -33.31
N ALA A 74 -26.49 -5.75 -33.62
CA ALA A 74 -25.90 -4.85 -32.62
C ALA A 74 -26.97 -4.29 -31.66
N GLU A 75 -28.23 -4.18 -32.10
CA GLU A 75 -29.33 -3.73 -31.23
C GLU A 75 -29.68 -4.80 -30.19
N THR A 76 -29.66 -6.09 -30.57
CA THR A 76 -29.81 -7.20 -29.63
C THR A 76 -28.73 -7.17 -28.55
N LEU A 77 -27.47 -6.88 -28.94
CA LEU A 77 -26.36 -6.71 -27.99
C LEU A 77 -26.58 -5.56 -27.02
N TYR A 78 -27.04 -4.41 -27.51
CA TYR A 78 -27.32 -3.24 -26.69
C TYR A 78 -28.36 -3.54 -25.59
N TYR A 79 -29.49 -4.16 -25.94
CA TYR A 79 -30.51 -4.47 -24.94
C TYR A 79 -30.07 -5.57 -23.96
N ARG A 80 -29.29 -6.56 -24.43
CA ARG A 80 -28.69 -7.57 -23.52
C ARG A 80 -27.72 -6.93 -22.54
N TYR A 81 -26.91 -5.97 -23.00
CA TYR A 81 -26.01 -5.23 -22.15
C TYR A 81 -26.78 -4.53 -21.02
N GLN A 82 -27.82 -3.74 -21.38
CA GLN A 82 -28.63 -3.01 -20.41
C GLN A 82 -29.36 -3.93 -19.42
N SER A 83 -29.84 -5.09 -19.88
CA SER A 83 -30.54 -6.04 -19.02
C SER A 83 -29.61 -6.73 -18.02
N ARG A 84 -28.34 -6.95 -18.38
CA ARG A 84 -27.40 -7.75 -17.57
C ARG A 84 -26.54 -6.91 -16.65
N PHE A 85 -26.00 -5.81 -17.15
CA PHE A 85 -25.04 -5.00 -16.43
C PHE A 85 -25.71 -3.77 -15.83
N ARG A 86 -25.52 -3.56 -14.52
CA ARG A 86 -25.89 -2.31 -13.85
C ARG A 86 -24.81 -1.27 -14.17
N ASP A 87 -25.00 -0.54 -15.25
CA ASP A 87 -24.17 0.59 -15.67
C ASP A 87 -25.05 1.84 -15.62
N GLU A 88 -24.62 2.86 -14.87
CA GLU A 88 -25.37 4.13 -14.73
C GLU A 88 -25.45 4.89 -16.06
N GLU A 89 -24.44 4.72 -16.92
CA GLU A 89 -24.36 5.36 -18.24
C GLU A 89 -24.06 4.32 -19.33
N PRO A 90 -25.02 3.44 -19.69
CA PRO A 90 -24.75 2.37 -20.64
C PRO A 90 -24.32 2.91 -22.02
N PRO A 91 -23.48 2.16 -22.76
CA PRO A 91 -22.99 2.58 -24.07
C PRO A 91 -24.16 2.78 -25.03
N SER A 92 -24.13 3.86 -25.81
CA SER A 92 -25.19 4.15 -26.80
C SER A 92 -25.27 3.08 -27.89
N LYS A 93 -26.43 2.94 -28.55
CA LYS A 93 -26.61 2.01 -29.67
C LYS A 93 -25.58 2.21 -30.78
N SER A 94 -25.25 3.47 -31.11
CA SER A 94 -24.23 3.79 -32.11
C SER A 94 -22.85 3.32 -31.68
N ARG A 95 -22.53 3.40 -30.38
CA ARG A 95 -21.27 2.92 -29.83
C ARG A 95 -21.16 1.40 -29.91
N VAL A 96 -22.23 0.68 -29.58
CA VAL A 96 -22.28 -0.79 -29.71
C VAL A 96 -22.10 -1.21 -31.18
N ASP A 97 -22.77 -0.55 -32.13
CA ASP A 97 -22.61 -0.85 -33.56
C ASP A 97 -21.19 -0.52 -34.07
N GLN A 98 -20.57 0.54 -33.57
CA GLN A 98 -19.16 0.85 -33.84
C GLN A 98 -18.25 -0.29 -33.36
N ILE A 99 -18.42 -0.78 -32.13
CA ILE A 99 -17.64 -1.89 -31.58
C ILE A 99 -17.83 -3.16 -32.43
N VAL A 100 -19.06 -3.49 -32.80
CA VAL A 100 -19.35 -4.62 -33.71
C VAL A 100 -18.63 -4.44 -35.06
N THR A 101 -18.62 -3.23 -35.60
CA THR A 101 -17.95 -2.93 -36.87
C THR A 101 -16.43 -3.11 -36.77
N ILE A 102 -15.81 -2.66 -35.68
CA ILE A 102 -14.38 -2.83 -35.39
C ILE A 102 -14.02 -4.31 -35.23
N LEU A 103 -14.84 -5.07 -34.51
CA LEU A 103 -14.61 -6.51 -34.32
C LEU A 103 -14.74 -7.26 -35.65
N ALA A 104 -15.66 -6.84 -36.53
CA ALA A 104 -15.84 -7.44 -37.85
C ALA A 104 -14.68 -7.10 -38.79
N SER A 105 -14.20 -5.85 -38.83
CA SER A 105 -13.08 -5.44 -39.67
C SER A 105 -11.77 -6.16 -39.31
N ASN A 106 -11.60 -6.50 -38.03
CA ASN A 106 -10.43 -7.20 -37.52
C ASN A 106 -10.60 -8.74 -37.47
N ASN A 107 -11.66 -9.29 -38.07
CA ASN A 107 -11.98 -10.74 -38.14
C ASN A 107 -12.20 -11.44 -36.78
N TRP A 108 -12.58 -10.71 -35.74
CA TRP A 108 -12.94 -11.30 -34.45
C TRP A 108 -14.35 -11.88 -34.46
N ILE A 109 -15.24 -11.25 -35.24
CA ILE A 109 -16.60 -11.71 -35.46
C ILE A 109 -16.92 -11.75 -36.95
N SER A 110 -17.88 -12.59 -37.33
CA SER A 110 -18.54 -12.57 -38.63
C SER A 110 -19.94 -11.97 -38.47
N LYS A 111 -20.25 -10.93 -39.26
CA LYS A 111 -21.58 -10.31 -39.33
C LYS A 111 -22.31 -10.89 -40.54
N GLN A 112 -23.23 -11.83 -40.30
CA GLN A 112 -24.17 -12.34 -41.30
C GLN A 112 -25.51 -11.60 -41.17
N THR A 113 -26.37 -11.69 -42.18
CA THR A 113 -27.63 -10.95 -42.28
C THR A 113 -28.57 -11.14 -41.08
N GLN A 114 -28.44 -12.23 -40.34
CA GLN A 114 -29.24 -12.55 -39.15
C GLN A 114 -28.42 -13.06 -37.96
N GLN A 115 -27.09 -12.96 -37.99
CA GLN A 115 -26.30 -13.46 -36.87
C GLN A 115 -24.92 -12.79 -36.79
N ILE A 116 -24.56 -12.40 -35.58
CA ILE A 116 -23.20 -12.06 -35.19
C ILE A 116 -22.58 -13.32 -34.57
N LYS A 117 -21.53 -13.85 -35.18
CA LYS A 117 -20.86 -15.07 -34.70
C LYS A 117 -19.39 -14.82 -34.43
N MET A 118 -18.89 -15.26 -33.28
CA MET A 118 -17.47 -15.13 -32.95
C MET A 118 -16.60 -16.11 -33.75
N MET A 119 -15.52 -15.59 -34.32
CA MET A 119 -14.50 -16.34 -35.08
C MET A 119 -13.46 -16.95 -34.15
N SER A 120 -12.67 -17.92 -34.63
CA SER A 120 -11.66 -18.61 -33.82
C SER A 120 -10.57 -17.67 -33.27
N VAL A 121 -10.16 -16.67 -34.04
CA VAL A 121 -9.22 -15.62 -33.60
C VAL A 121 -9.83 -14.81 -32.46
N GLY A 122 -11.07 -14.33 -32.63
CA GLY A 122 -11.80 -13.57 -31.61
C GLY A 122 -11.94 -14.35 -30.30
N LYS A 123 -12.25 -15.65 -30.36
CA LYS A 123 -12.31 -16.51 -29.16
C LYS A 123 -10.96 -16.58 -28.43
N ARG A 124 -9.86 -16.80 -29.15
CA ARG A 124 -8.51 -16.86 -28.54
C ARG A 124 -8.13 -15.53 -27.91
N MET A 125 -8.26 -14.43 -28.65
CA MET A 125 -7.86 -13.10 -28.19
C MET A 125 -8.69 -12.63 -27.00
N MET A 126 -10.00 -12.88 -27.03
CA MET A 126 -10.84 -12.56 -25.88
C MET A 126 -10.44 -13.40 -24.67
N HIS A 127 -10.25 -14.70 -24.81
CA HIS A 127 -9.84 -15.54 -23.68
C HIS A 127 -8.56 -15.02 -23.03
N SER A 128 -7.57 -14.61 -23.84
CA SER A 128 -6.35 -13.96 -23.38
C SER A 128 -6.61 -12.62 -22.67
N LEU A 129 -7.46 -11.75 -23.25
CA LEU A 129 -7.80 -10.45 -22.65
C LEU A 129 -8.57 -10.59 -21.34
N THR A 130 -9.56 -11.47 -21.26
CA THR A 130 -10.34 -11.74 -20.05
C THR A 130 -9.43 -12.30 -18.96
N ARG A 131 -8.53 -13.22 -19.30
CA ARG A 131 -7.53 -13.76 -18.36
C ARG A 131 -6.62 -12.65 -17.83
N LEU A 132 -6.09 -11.79 -18.72
CA LEU A 132 -5.25 -10.66 -18.34
C LEU A 132 -5.99 -9.64 -17.45
N ALA A 133 -7.23 -9.31 -17.79
CA ALA A 133 -8.04 -8.38 -17.01
C ALA A 133 -8.37 -8.94 -15.62
N ASN A 134 -8.72 -10.22 -15.53
CA ASN A 134 -9.00 -10.88 -14.25
C ASN A 134 -7.74 -11.03 -13.40
N ASP A 135 -6.60 -11.39 -14.00
CA ASP A 135 -5.31 -11.45 -13.30
C ASP A 135 -4.91 -10.06 -12.77
N SER A 136 -5.11 -9.01 -13.58
CA SER A 136 -4.84 -7.63 -13.16
C SER A 136 -5.76 -7.20 -12.03
N LEU A 137 -7.05 -7.50 -12.12
CA LEU A 137 -8.00 -7.21 -11.05
C LEU A 137 -7.63 -7.94 -9.76
N ALA A 138 -7.36 -9.24 -9.84
CA ALA A 138 -6.94 -10.03 -8.69
C ALA A 138 -5.66 -9.46 -8.06
N TYR A 139 -4.67 -9.10 -8.87
CA TYR A 139 -3.45 -8.43 -8.40
C TYR A 139 -3.76 -7.14 -7.62
N TYR A 140 -4.62 -6.26 -8.14
CA TYR A 140 -4.94 -5.01 -7.45
C TYR A 140 -5.89 -5.14 -6.25
N LEU A 141 -6.55 -6.29 -6.08
CA LEU A 141 -7.34 -6.61 -4.89
C LEU A 141 -6.49 -7.01 -3.69
N GLU A 142 -5.26 -7.48 -3.93
CA GLU A 142 -4.31 -7.83 -2.87
C GLU A 142 -3.59 -6.58 -2.31
N ASP A 143 -3.08 -6.71 -1.08
CA ASP A 143 -2.16 -5.76 -0.47
C ASP A 143 -0.76 -5.87 -1.10
N ASP A 144 0.20 -5.02 -0.69
CA ASP A 144 1.51 -4.99 -1.36
C ASP A 144 2.31 -6.29 -1.20
N ILE A 145 2.18 -7.01 -0.08
CA ILE A 145 2.82 -8.32 0.12
C ILE A 145 2.08 -9.39 -0.70
N GLY A 146 0.75 -9.41 -0.63
CA GLY A 146 -0.12 -10.32 -1.37
C GLY A 146 0.00 -10.16 -2.88
N ARG A 147 0.25 -8.94 -3.38
CA ARG A 147 0.53 -8.64 -4.80
C ARG A 147 1.73 -9.43 -5.30
N SER A 148 2.86 -9.35 -4.61
CA SER A 148 4.09 -10.05 -4.99
C SER A 148 3.91 -11.57 -4.88
N LEU A 149 3.24 -12.05 -3.84
CA LEU A 149 2.94 -13.49 -3.69
C LEU A 149 1.95 -14.01 -4.73
N PHE A 150 0.96 -13.22 -5.09
CA PHE A 150 0.00 -13.54 -6.14
C PHE A 150 0.70 -13.65 -7.49
N GLN A 151 1.60 -12.70 -7.81
CA GLN A 151 2.43 -12.78 -9.02
C GLN A 151 3.32 -14.02 -9.02
N ALA A 152 3.99 -14.32 -7.91
CA ALA A 152 4.80 -15.52 -7.78
C ALA A 152 3.95 -16.79 -8.00
N ARG A 153 2.75 -16.86 -7.42
CA ARG A 153 1.85 -18.01 -7.58
C ARG A 153 1.38 -18.14 -9.02
N ARG A 154 1.09 -17.00 -9.65
CA ARG A 154 0.70 -16.93 -11.05
C ARG A 154 1.82 -17.44 -11.96
N ASP A 155 3.05 -17.01 -11.72
CA ASP A 155 4.23 -17.47 -12.45
C ASP A 155 4.40 -19.00 -12.30
N ALA A 156 4.23 -19.52 -11.09
CA ALA A 156 4.26 -20.97 -10.85
C ALA A 156 3.20 -21.73 -11.68
N GLU A 157 1.95 -21.26 -11.67
CA GLU A 157 0.84 -21.86 -12.44
C GLU A 157 1.03 -21.75 -13.96
N ILE A 158 1.59 -20.63 -14.44
CA ILE A 158 1.92 -20.46 -15.85
C ILE A 158 3.03 -21.44 -16.25
N SER A 159 4.07 -21.55 -15.43
CA SER A 159 5.15 -22.50 -15.69
C SER A 159 4.61 -23.93 -15.76
N GLU A 160 3.77 -24.36 -14.81
CA GLU A 160 3.11 -25.67 -14.86
C GLU A 160 2.23 -25.88 -16.11
N ALA A 161 1.43 -24.87 -16.46
CA ALA A 161 0.48 -25.02 -17.57
C ALA A 161 1.15 -25.04 -18.96
N TYR A 162 2.32 -24.39 -19.11
CA TYR A 162 2.98 -24.14 -20.38
C TYR A 162 4.34 -24.84 -20.51
N ASP A 163 5.25 -24.66 -19.54
CA ASP A 163 6.62 -25.20 -19.62
C ASP A 163 6.61 -26.74 -19.64
N ASP A 164 5.74 -27.38 -18.84
CA ASP A 164 5.57 -28.85 -18.84
C ASP A 164 5.09 -29.41 -20.18
N LYS A 165 4.47 -28.57 -21.00
CA LYS A 165 4.00 -28.91 -22.35
C LYS A 165 5.02 -28.57 -23.42
N GLY A 166 6.22 -28.14 -23.04
CA GLY A 166 7.28 -27.71 -23.94
C GLY A 166 7.01 -26.36 -24.60
N ILE A 167 6.12 -25.52 -24.03
CA ILE A 167 5.88 -24.15 -24.48
C ILE A 167 6.61 -23.24 -23.51
N SER A 168 7.73 -22.65 -23.91
CA SER A 168 8.53 -21.84 -22.97
C SER A 168 7.82 -20.53 -22.65
N GLY A 169 7.53 -20.33 -21.37
CA GLY A 169 7.10 -19.05 -20.80
C GLY A 169 8.24 -18.04 -20.56
N GLY A 170 9.50 -18.42 -20.83
CA GLY A 170 10.69 -17.62 -20.52
C GLY A 170 11.25 -17.86 -19.11
N ASN A 171 11.82 -16.83 -18.48
CA ASN A 171 12.47 -16.89 -17.15
C ASN A 171 11.45 -16.88 -16.00
N VAL A 172 10.37 -17.66 -16.09
CA VAL A 172 9.22 -17.62 -15.17
C VAL A 172 9.61 -18.03 -13.75
N ILE A 173 10.47 -19.04 -13.59
CA ILE A 173 11.00 -19.45 -12.28
C ILE A 173 11.82 -18.34 -11.64
N ALA A 174 12.63 -17.61 -12.43
CA ALA A 174 13.40 -16.49 -11.91
C ALA A 174 12.50 -15.31 -11.51
N SER A 175 11.44 -15.05 -12.27
CA SER A 175 10.40 -14.08 -11.92
C SER A 175 9.73 -14.45 -10.60
N MET A 176 9.32 -15.71 -10.44
CA MET A 176 8.74 -16.22 -9.21
C MET A 176 9.67 -16.00 -8.00
N ILE A 177 10.94 -16.42 -8.11
CA ILE A 177 11.93 -16.25 -7.02
C ILE A 177 12.12 -14.78 -6.65
N ARG A 178 12.14 -13.90 -7.65
CA ARG A 178 12.26 -12.45 -7.42
C ARG A 178 11.04 -11.90 -6.69
N ASN A 179 9.83 -12.27 -7.12
CA ASN A 179 8.59 -11.80 -6.49
C ASN A 179 8.47 -12.29 -5.04
N VAL A 180 8.91 -13.52 -4.73
CA VAL A 180 8.97 -14.01 -3.34
C VAL A 180 10.00 -13.22 -2.53
N ARG A 181 11.15 -12.86 -3.10
CA ARG A 181 12.14 -12.02 -2.41
C ARG A 181 11.58 -10.64 -2.08
N GLU A 182 10.92 -10.00 -3.03
CA GLU A 182 10.26 -8.70 -2.83
C GLU A 182 9.18 -8.80 -1.73
N ALA A 183 8.42 -9.91 -1.70
CA ALA A 183 7.46 -10.17 -0.62
C ALA A 183 8.14 -10.34 0.74
N ASN A 184 9.28 -11.06 0.82
CA ASN A 184 10.03 -11.23 2.06
C ASN A 184 10.59 -9.91 2.59
N GLU A 185 11.12 -9.06 1.70
CA GLU A 185 11.63 -7.73 2.06
C GLU A 185 10.50 -6.86 2.63
N THR A 186 9.37 -6.79 1.91
CA THR A 186 8.19 -6.03 2.34
C THR A 186 7.63 -6.56 3.67
N LEU A 187 7.61 -7.88 3.87
CA LEU A 187 7.15 -8.51 5.11
C LEU A 187 8.05 -8.16 6.31
N LYS A 188 9.37 -8.04 6.10
CA LYS A 188 10.31 -7.57 7.14
C LYS A 188 10.12 -6.09 7.45
N GLU A 189 9.97 -5.27 6.43
CA GLU A 189 9.79 -3.82 6.60
C GLU A 189 8.51 -3.50 7.36
N ARG A 190 7.42 -4.23 7.06
CA ARG A 190 6.10 -4.04 7.68
C ARG A 190 5.84 -4.96 8.87
N GLU A 191 6.88 -5.63 9.40
CA GLU A 191 6.71 -6.60 10.50
C GLU A 191 6.01 -5.97 11.72
N LEU A 192 6.43 -4.76 12.11
CA LEU A 192 5.86 -4.05 13.25
C LEU A 192 4.42 -3.59 13.00
N GLU A 193 4.14 -3.10 11.79
CA GLU A 193 2.79 -2.66 11.40
C GLU A 193 1.80 -3.84 11.45
N LEU A 194 2.19 -4.98 10.90
CA LEU A 194 1.37 -6.18 10.88
C LEU A 194 1.18 -6.78 12.28
N LEU A 195 2.19 -6.72 13.15
CA LEU A 195 2.04 -7.17 14.54
C LEU A 195 1.20 -6.20 15.39
N ALA A 196 1.09 -4.93 14.98
CA ALA A 196 0.28 -3.92 15.65
C ALA A 196 -1.21 -3.97 15.27
N ASP A 197 -1.54 -4.45 14.07
CA ASP A 197 -2.94 -4.56 13.63
C ASP A 197 -3.70 -5.69 14.35
N ARG A 198 -4.80 -5.32 15.01
CA ARG A 198 -5.68 -6.22 15.79
C ARG A 198 -6.33 -7.34 14.95
N ASN A 199 -6.37 -7.19 13.63
CA ASN A 199 -6.93 -8.18 12.70
C ASN A 199 -5.89 -8.75 11.72
N ALA A 200 -4.60 -8.73 12.08
CA ALA A 200 -3.54 -9.21 11.20
C ALA A 200 -3.50 -10.74 11.04
N LEU A 201 -3.99 -11.51 12.01
CA LEU A 201 -3.85 -12.98 12.00
C LEU A 201 -4.38 -13.66 10.73
N PRO A 202 -5.61 -13.37 10.24
CA PRO A 202 -6.09 -13.93 8.97
C PRO A 202 -5.18 -13.58 7.77
N GLN A 203 -4.66 -12.36 7.72
CA GLN A 203 -3.77 -11.92 6.64
C GLN A 203 -2.42 -12.65 6.69
N LEU A 204 -1.82 -12.75 7.89
CA LEU A 204 -0.57 -13.49 8.10
C LEU A 204 -0.72 -14.99 7.79
N GLN A 205 -1.88 -15.58 8.08
CA GLN A 205 -2.18 -16.97 7.71
C GLN A 205 -2.27 -17.15 6.20
N VAL A 206 -2.94 -16.22 5.49
CA VAL A 206 -3.00 -16.24 4.02
C VAL A 206 -1.60 -16.14 3.42
N ILE A 207 -0.78 -15.20 3.89
CA ILE A 207 0.62 -15.04 3.47
C ILE A 207 1.40 -16.34 3.69
N HIS A 208 1.30 -16.93 4.88
CA HIS A 208 2.00 -18.18 5.21
C HIS A 208 1.57 -19.34 4.29
N THR A 209 0.26 -19.53 4.09
CA THR A 209 -0.26 -20.58 3.19
C THR A 209 0.20 -20.37 1.74
N LEU A 210 0.28 -19.12 1.27
CA LEU A 210 0.80 -18.81 -0.06
C LEU A 210 2.29 -19.13 -0.18
N MET A 211 3.09 -18.80 0.85
CA MET A 211 4.52 -19.15 0.90
C MET A 211 4.73 -20.67 0.87
N GLU A 212 3.97 -21.43 1.67
CA GLU A 212 4.04 -22.90 1.67
C GLU A 212 3.64 -23.52 0.32
N ASP A 213 2.59 -22.99 -0.33
CA ASP A 213 2.19 -23.46 -1.66
C ASP A 213 3.28 -23.22 -2.71
N LEU A 214 3.91 -22.04 -2.66
CA LEU A 214 5.02 -21.67 -3.55
C LEU A 214 6.27 -22.51 -3.31
N GLU A 215 6.60 -22.79 -2.05
CA GLU A 215 7.72 -23.66 -1.67
C GLU A 215 7.53 -25.07 -2.21
N ARG A 216 6.34 -25.64 -2.01
CA ARG A 216 5.98 -26.96 -2.54
C ARG A 216 6.08 -26.99 -4.06
N LYS A 217 5.47 -26.01 -4.76
CA LYS A 217 5.49 -25.94 -6.23
C LYS A 217 6.92 -25.84 -6.76
N LEU A 218 7.77 -25.00 -6.17
CA LEU A 218 9.17 -24.91 -6.60
C LEU A 218 9.93 -26.22 -6.35
N HIS A 219 9.70 -26.87 -5.22
CA HIS A 219 10.34 -28.15 -4.92
C HIS A 219 9.94 -29.24 -5.93
N GLU A 220 8.65 -29.31 -6.28
CA GLU A 220 8.16 -30.18 -7.35
C GLU A 220 8.84 -29.89 -8.68
N ARG A 221 9.04 -28.60 -9.03
CA ARG A 221 9.78 -28.21 -10.24
C ARG A 221 11.25 -28.65 -10.19
N PHE A 222 11.94 -28.44 -9.08
CA PHE A 222 13.34 -28.82 -8.94
C PHE A 222 13.54 -30.33 -9.12
N ASN A 223 12.64 -31.14 -8.56
CA ASN A 223 12.66 -32.59 -8.74
C ASN A 223 12.47 -33.00 -10.21
N GLN A 224 11.75 -32.22 -11.02
CA GLN A 224 11.63 -32.45 -12.46
C GLN A 224 12.92 -32.09 -13.21
N PHE A 225 13.64 -31.03 -12.79
CA PHE A 225 14.89 -30.59 -13.44
C PHE A 225 16.11 -31.46 -13.09
N GLU A 226 16.12 -32.19 -11.97
CA GLU A 226 17.20 -33.14 -11.64
C GLU A 226 17.41 -34.23 -12.70
N THR A 227 16.43 -34.45 -13.58
CA THR A 227 16.54 -35.43 -14.68
C THR A 227 17.09 -34.84 -16.00
N ILE A 228 17.31 -33.53 -16.08
CA ILE A 228 17.72 -32.83 -17.32
C ILE A 228 19.17 -32.34 -17.19
N GLU A 229 20.03 -32.69 -18.15
CA GLU A 229 21.48 -32.40 -18.22
C GLU A 229 21.86 -30.90 -18.40
N ASP A 230 21.03 -29.95 -17.96
CA ASP A 230 21.29 -28.50 -18.00
C ASP A 230 21.71 -27.90 -16.62
N SER A 231 22.17 -28.77 -15.70
CA SER A 231 22.20 -28.50 -14.25
C SER A 231 23.12 -27.35 -13.78
N LEU A 232 24.12 -26.93 -14.55
CA LEU A 232 25.08 -25.92 -14.07
C LEU A 232 24.52 -24.50 -14.04
N VAL A 233 23.73 -24.08 -15.04
CA VAL A 233 23.16 -22.71 -15.09
C VAL A 233 21.97 -22.58 -14.15
N LEU A 234 21.17 -23.64 -14.01
CA LEU A 234 20.05 -23.65 -13.07
C LEU A 234 20.48 -23.85 -11.61
N SER A 235 21.61 -24.49 -11.31
CA SER A 235 22.03 -24.77 -9.92
C SER A 235 22.03 -23.53 -9.00
N HIS A 236 22.53 -22.40 -9.49
CA HIS A 236 22.57 -21.16 -8.74
C HIS A 236 21.15 -20.56 -8.54
N LEU A 237 20.30 -20.67 -9.55
CA LEU A 237 18.89 -20.26 -9.45
C LEU A 237 18.14 -21.16 -8.46
N MET A 238 18.44 -22.47 -8.47
CA MET A 238 17.84 -23.46 -7.58
C MET A 238 18.21 -23.19 -6.13
N GLN A 239 19.51 -23.02 -5.85
CA GLN A 239 20.00 -22.73 -4.51
C GLN A 239 19.44 -21.41 -3.97
N ASN A 240 19.44 -20.36 -4.78
CA ASN A 240 18.88 -19.06 -4.38
C ASN A 240 17.36 -19.12 -4.19
N GLY A 241 16.65 -19.84 -5.05
CA GLY A 241 15.20 -20.01 -4.96
C GLY A 241 14.79 -20.76 -3.70
N ALA A 242 15.47 -21.87 -3.39
CA ALA A 242 15.24 -22.63 -2.17
C ALA A 242 15.50 -21.78 -0.91
N GLY A 243 16.58 -20.99 -0.90
CA GLY A 243 16.90 -20.11 0.21
C GLY A 243 15.85 -19.02 0.46
N VAL A 244 15.42 -18.34 -0.61
CA VAL A 244 14.42 -17.26 -0.53
C VAL A 244 13.06 -17.79 -0.04
N LEU A 245 12.64 -18.97 -0.49
CA LEU A 245 11.38 -19.56 -0.04
C LEU A 245 11.44 -20.07 1.40
N ALA A 246 12.50 -20.78 1.77
CA ALA A 246 12.68 -21.23 3.15
C ALA A 246 12.71 -20.05 4.13
N GLU A 247 13.37 -18.95 3.74
CA GLU A 247 13.34 -17.69 4.48
C GLU A 247 11.92 -17.11 4.59
N GLY A 248 11.16 -17.09 3.50
CA GLY A 248 9.78 -16.57 3.48
C GLY A 248 8.81 -17.41 4.32
N THR A 249 8.89 -18.74 4.22
CA THR A 249 8.09 -19.67 5.04
C THR A 249 8.44 -19.52 6.52
N SER A 250 9.74 -19.45 6.86
CA SER A 250 10.20 -19.25 8.24
C SER A 250 9.78 -17.90 8.82
N LEU A 251 9.93 -16.82 8.04
CA LEU A 251 9.55 -15.47 8.43
C LEU A 251 8.03 -15.36 8.68
N SER A 252 7.22 -15.85 7.73
CA SER A 252 5.76 -15.83 7.86
C SER A 252 5.26 -16.66 9.04
N LEU A 253 5.82 -17.86 9.26
CA LEU A 253 5.51 -18.70 10.42
C LEU A 253 5.92 -18.01 11.73
N GLY A 254 7.12 -17.42 11.76
CA GLY A 254 7.62 -16.66 12.90
C GLY A 254 6.69 -15.51 13.29
N MET A 255 6.17 -14.77 12.30
CA MET A 255 5.21 -13.70 12.54
C MET A 255 3.86 -14.20 13.07
N VAL A 256 3.33 -15.30 12.51
CA VAL A 256 2.12 -15.94 13.05
C VAL A 256 2.32 -16.36 14.50
N ASN A 257 3.44 -17.00 14.82
CA ASN A 257 3.75 -17.45 16.18
C ASN A 257 3.93 -16.27 17.15
N LYS A 258 4.62 -15.21 16.75
CA LYS A 258 4.74 -13.97 17.55
C LYS A 258 3.37 -13.37 17.83
N TYR A 259 2.52 -13.23 16.81
CA TYR A 259 1.16 -12.70 16.97
C TYR A 259 0.32 -13.53 17.95
N LEU A 260 0.36 -14.86 17.82
CA LEU A 260 -0.35 -15.76 18.74
C LEU A 260 0.19 -15.67 20.17
N GLN A 261 1.51 -15.56 20.35
CA GLN A 261 2.11 -15.35 21.66
C GLN A 261 1.63 -14.05 22.29
N PHE A 262 1.58 -12.96 21.51
CA PHE A 262 1.07 -11.68 21.99
C PHE A 262 -0.41 -11.74 22.44
N MET A 263 -1.28 -12.36 21.64
CA MET A 263 -2.67 -12.57 22.05
C MET A 263 -2.78 -13.43 23.32
N ASN A 264 -1.96 -14.48 23.44
CA ASN A 264 -1.95 -15.33 24.63
C ASN A 264 -1.46 -14.58 25.87
N VAL A 265 -0.47 -13.68 25.74
CA VAL A 265 0.00 -12.84 26.84
C VAL A 265 -1.12 -11.93 27.34
N GLN A 266 -1.90 -11.30 26.45
CA GLN A 266 -3.05 -10.48 26.83
C GLN A 266 -4.10 -11.27 27.63
N GLN A 267 -4.30 -12.54 27.30
CA GLN A 267 -5.29 -13.40 27.95
C GLN A 267 -4.76 -14.08 29.22
N THR A 268 -3.45 -13.99 29.50
CA THR A 268 -2.84 -14.67 30.65
C THR A 268 -3.09 -13.87 31.93
N PRO A 269 -3.76 -14.45 32.95
CA PRO A 269 -3.99 -13.75 34.21
C PRO A 269 -2.66 -13.49 34.95
N LEU A 270 -2.47 -12.25 35.44
CA LEU A 270 -1.28 -11.73 36.16
C LEU A 270 -0.86 -12.49 37.44
N LYS A 271 -1.52 -13.60 37.79
CA LYS A 271 -1.36 -14.33 39.07
C LYS A 271 -0.56 -15.63 38.94
N THR A 272 0.48 -15.66 38.11
CA THR A 272 1.39 -16.80 38.01
C THR A 272 2.75 -16.49 38.62
N ALA A 273 3.30 -17.46 39.35
CA ALA A 273 4.65 -17.37 39.89
C ALA A 273 5.66 -17.27 38.73
N ILE A 274 6.34 -16.12 38.63
CA ILE A 274 7.33 -15.86 37.59
C ILE A 274 8.60 -16.65 37.93
N SER A 275 9.02 -17.53 37.02
CA SER A 275 10.29 -18.27 37.16
C SER A 275 11.46 -17.38 36.70
N PRO A 276 12.42 -17.04 37.58
CA PRO A 276 13.54 -16.15 37.24
C PRO A 276 14.41 -16.68 36.08
N GLU A 277 14.62 -18.00 36.02
CA GLU A 277 15.40 -18.64 34.95
C GLU A 277 14.74 -18.52 33.57
N LYS A 278 13.40 -18.59 33.51
CA LYS A 278 12.64 -18.40 32.27
C LYS A 278 12.71 -16.95 31.80
N VAL A 279 12.62 -15.99 32.71
CA VAL A 279 12.77 -14.56 32.40
C VAL A 279 14.17 -14.26 31.90
N ARG A 280 15.21 -14.78 32.56
CA ARG A 280 16.59 -14.60 32.13
C ARG A 280 16.84 -15.17 30.72
N THR A 281 16.29 -16.35 30.44
CA THR A 281 16.38 -16.97 29.12
C THR A 281 15.63 -16.14 28.06
N PHE A 282 14.45 -15.64 28.40
CA PHE A 282 13.65 -14.78 27.53
C PHE A 282 14.37 -13.46 27.20
N VAL A 283 14.89 -12.75 28.22
CA VAL A 283 15.66 -11.51 28.03
C VAL A 283 16.91 -11.75 27.18
N THR A 284 17.64 -12.85 27.43
CA THR A 284 18.84 -13.18 26.64
C THR A 284 18.50 -13.39 25.17
N LYS A 285 17.41 -14.12 24.88
CA LYS A 285 16.95 -14.39 23.52
C LYS A 285 16.27 -13.18 22.85
N MET A 286 15.71 -12.25 23.62
CA MET A 286 15.13 -11.01 23.10
C MET A 286 16.20 -10.07 22.54
N PHE A 287 17.36 -9.95 23.20
CA PHE A 287 18.47 -9.11 22.74
C PHE A 287 19.33 -9.78 21.67
N HIS A 288 19.33 -11.12 21.62
CA HIS A 288 20.03 -11.92 20.61
C HIS A 288 19.09 -12.98 20.02
N PRO A 289 18.09 -12.57 19.23
CA PRO A 289 17.16 -13.52 18.64
C PRO A 289 17.91 -14.36 17.59
N PRO A 290 17.85 -15.71 17.65
CA PRO A 290 18.21 -16.52 16.48
C PRO A 290 17.33 -16.13 15.28
N VAL A 291 17.81 -16.35 14.06
CA VAL A 291 17.13 -15.92 12.82
C VAL A 291 15.70 -16.45 12.71
N GLU A 292 15.42 -17.60 13.35
CA GLU A 292 14.11 -18.26 13.40
C GLU A 292 13.39 -18.03 14.75
N SER A 293 13.76 -17.00 15.51
CA SER A 293 13.20 -16.83 16.85
C SER A 293 11.75 -16.38 16.82
N GLU A 294 10.89 -17.20 17.39
CA GLU A 294 9.50 -16.87 17.75
C GLU A 294 9.40 -15.84 18.88
N ILE A 295 10.53 -15.50 19.52
CA ILE A 295 10.57 -14.57 20.65
C ILE A 295 10.59 -13.14 20.09
N PRO A 296 9.61 -12.30 20.45
CA PRO A 296 9.61 -10.92 20.01
C PRO A 296 10.85 -10.17 20.51
N ASN A 297 11.41 -9.30 19.68
CA ASN A 297 12.48 -8.40 20.11
C ASN A 297 11.90 -7.26 20.98
N ALA A 298 12.79 -6.49 21.63
CA ALA A 298 12.37 -5.41 22.53
C ALA A 298 11.45 -4.39 21.82
N HIS A 299 11.78 -4.02 20.58
CA HIS A 299 10.98 -3.09 19.77
C HIS A 299 9.57 -3.60 19.45
N GLN A 300 9.45 -4.90 19.13
CA GLN A 300 8.18 -5.57 18.86
C GLN A 300 7.29 -5.63 20.09
N LEU A 301 7.88 -5.87 21.27
CA LEU A 301 7.15 -5.80 22.54
C LEU A 301 6.65 -4.40 22.85
N PHE A 302 7.49 -3.38 22.68
CA PHE A 302 7.09 -2.00 22.94
C PHE A 302 5.98 -1.55 21.99
N SER A 303 6.12 -1.83 20.69
CA SER A 303 5.08 -1.53 19.70
C SER A 303 3.75 -2.23 19.99
N PHE A 304 3.77 -3.41 20.62
CA PHE A 304 2.56 -4.12 21.02
C PHE A 304 1.92 -3.55 22.30
N MET A 305 2.72 -2.97 23.20
CA MET A 305 2.25 -2.36 24.43
C MET A 305 1.65 -0.95 24.23
N GLU A 306 1.93 -0.30 23.11
CA GLU A 306 1.48 1.07 22.77
C GLU A 306 0.30 1.07 21.77
N GLN A 307 -0.68 0.18 21.94
CA GLN A 307 -1.74 -0.06 20.94
C GLN A 307 -3.06 0.74 21.13
N GLY A 308 -3.09 1.71 22.05
CA GLY A 308 -4.29 2.44 22.46
C GLY A 308 -5.48 1.54 22.82
N GLN A 309 -5.26 0.43 23.53
CA GLN A 309 -6.27 -0.58 23.88
C GLN A 309 -7.29 -0.07 24.90
N TYR A 310 -6.92 0.86 25.77
CA TYR A 310 -7.80 1.49 26.75
C TYR A 310 -7.45 2.96 26.98
N GLU A 311 -8.43 3.72 27.47
CA GLU A 311 -8.28 5.14 27.76
C GLU A 311 -7.19 5.36 28.83
N GLY A 312 -6.09 6.02 28.44
CA GLY A 312 -4.91 6.25 29.29
C GLY A 312 -3.68 5.36 29.03
N GLU A 313 -3.74 4.38 28.11
CA GLU A 313 -2.60 3.50 27.81
C GLU A 313 -1.35 4.26 27.29
N GLU A 314 -1.55 5.40 26.63
CA GLU A 314 -0.46 6.29 26.18
C GLU A 314 0.43 6.79 27.34
N LEU A 315 -0.13 6.89 28.56
CA LEU A 315 0.61 7.25 29.77
C LEU A 315 1.29 6.02 30.42
N ASP A 316 0.76 4.81 30.20
CA ASP A 316 1.34 3.56 30.70
C ASP A 316 2.55 3.09 29.87
N GLY A 317 2.64 3.54 28.61
CA GLY A 317 3.81 3.34 27.74
C GLY A 317 5.06 4.15 28.12
N ILE A 318 4.94 5.12 29.05
CA ILE A 318 6.07 5.93 29.50
C ILE A 318 6.93 5.13 30.49
N TRP A 319 7.84 4.32 29.95
CA TRP A 319 8.89 3.66 30.73
C TRP A 319 10.00 4.67 31.06
N ILE A 320 9.94 5.25 32.26
CA ILE A 320 11.06 6.03 32.81
C ILE A 320 12.16 5.03 33.19
N PRO A 321 13.38 5.10 32.62
CA PRO A 321 14.48 4.27 33.07
C PRO A 321 14.83 4.65 34.51
N VAL A 322 14.34 3.86 35.46
CA VAL A 322 14.74 3.99 36.85
C VAL A 322 16.14 3.42 36.96
N LYS A 323 17.14 4.27 37.17
CA LYS A 323 18.46 3.81 37.62
C LYS A 323 18.26 3.22 39.01
N TYR A 324 18.16 1.90 39.09
CA TYR A 324 18.40 1.23 40.37
C TYR A 324 19.81 1.57 40.81
N ALA A 325 19.99 1.93 42.08
CA ALA A 325 21.32 2.03 42.65
C ALA A 325 22.03 0.70 42.38
N SER A 326 23.19 0.73 41.72
CA SER A 326 23.99 -0.47 41.51
C SER A 326 24.15 -1.18 42.85
N PRO A 327 24.00 -2.52 42.91
CA PRO A 327 24.28 -3.24 44.14
C PRO A 327 25.70 -2.88 44.59
N LEU A 328 25.86 -2.48 45.86
CA LEU A 328 27.15 -2.14 46.44
C LEU A 328 28.11 -3.30 46.20
N SER A 329 29.26 -3.03 45.58
CA SER A 329 30.24 -4.09 45.38
C SER A 329 30.83 -4.50 46.74
N PRO A 330 31.35 -5.72 46.89
CA PRO A 330 32.06 -6.11 48.10
C PRO A 330 33.19 -5.14 48.47
N MET A 331 33.86 -4.55 47.47
CA MET A 331 34.88 -3.52 47.69
C MET A 331 34.32 -2.21 48.24
N ASP A 332 33.12 -1.80 47.81
CA ASP A 332 32.47 -0.58 48.33
C ASP A 332 32.05 -0.75 49.80
N ILE A 333 31.61 -1.96 50.17
CA ILE A 333 31.28 -2.31 51.55
C ILE A 333 32.54 -2.32 52.41
N GLU A 334 33.61 -2.94 51.92
CA GLU A 334 34.89 -3.02 52.64
C GLU A 334 35.55 -1.64 52.80
N SER A 335 35.52 -0.81 51.75
CA SER A 335 35.98 0.58 51.80
C SER A 335 35.15 1.44 52.74
N GLY A 336 33.82 1.23 52.80
CA GLY A 336 32.94 1.92 53.74
C GLY A 336 33.20 1.54 55.20
N ILE A 337 33.50 0.26 55.46
CA ILE A 337 33.89 -0.22 56.80
C ILE A 337 35.25 0.37 57.18
N ASP A 338 36.24 0.31 56.29
CA ASP A 338 37.59 0.85 56.52
C ASP A 338 37.55 2.37 56.76
N PHE A 339 36.75 3.11 55.98
CA PHE A 339 36.52 4.53 56.19
C PHE A 339 35.92 4.82 57.57
N LEU A 340 34.94 4.04 58.04
CA LEU A 340 34.33 4.23 59.36
C LEU A 340 35.28 3.87 60.51
N GLU A 341 36.11 2.84 60.33
CA GLU A 341 37.05 2.38 61.35
C GLU A 341 38.28 3.29 61.47
N ASN A 342 38.74 3.87 60.35
CA ASN A 342 39.93 4.72 60.27
C ASN A 342 39.60 6.20 60.03
N TYR A 343 38.37 6.63 60.29
CA TYR A 343 37.95 8.02 60.15
C TYR A 343 38.70 8.92 61.14
N GLU A 344 39.69 9.67 60.65
CA GLU A 344 40.25 10.80 61.38
C GLU A 344 39.45 12.07 61.06
N PRO A 345 38.75 12.68 62.05
CA PRO A 345 37.98 13.89 61.80
C PRO A 345 38.92 15.04 61.42
N VAL A 346 38.68 15.63 60.24
CA VAL A 346 39.39 16.81 59.76
C VAL A 346 39.03 17.99 60.66
N VAL A 347 39.96 18.42 61.52
CA VAL A 347 39.82 19.59 62.40
C VAL A 347 40.26 20.87 61.68
N ALA A 348 39.81 21.04 60.43
CA ALA A 348 39.97 22.30 59.72
C ALA A 348 38.75 23.18 60.03
N ASP A 349 38.96 24.47 60.27
CA ASP A 349 37.88 25.43 60.45
C ASP A 349 36.93 25.34 59.25
N ILE A 350 35.65 25.14 59.55
CA ILE A 350 34.57 25.05 58.58
C ILE A 350 34.56 26.36 57.80
N GLU A 351 34.89 26.33 56.51
CA GLU A 351 34.62 27.46 55.62
C GLU A 351 33.12 27.73 55.67
N GLU A 352 32.74 28.97 56.02
CA GLU A 352 31.34 29.39 56.09
C GLU A 352 30.64 29.03 54.77
N GLU A 353 29.66 28.12 54.85
CA GLU A 353 28.80 27.79 53.72
C GLU A 353 28.19 29.08 53.18
N HIS A 354 28.54 29.44 51.95
CA HIS A 354 27.77 30.42 51.20
C HIS A 354 26.38 29.83 50.97
N ASP A 355 25.39 30.31 51.72
CA ASP A 355 23.98 30.06 51.47
C ASP A 355 23.66 30.47 50.01
N ILE A 356 23.53 29.47 49.14
CA ILE A 356 23.07 29.69 47.76
C ILE A 356 21.57 29.97 47.88
N GLU A 357 21.20 31.25 47.91
CA GLU A 357 19.81 31.67 47.76
C GLU A 357 19.31 31.30 46.35
N PHE A 358 18.61 30.17 46.26
CA PHE A 358 17.88 29.82 45.05
C PHE A 358 16.70 30.78 44.88
N ARG A 359 16.86 31.78 43.99
CA ARG A 359 15.70 32.50 43.46
C ARG A 359 14.87 31.54 42.62
N ARG A 360 13.67 31.25 43.09
CA ARG A 360 12.64 30.58 42.31
C ARG A 360 12.17 31.58 41.24
N GLU A 361 12.81 31.52 40.07
CA GLU A 361 12.20 32.07 38.86
C GLU A 361 11.00 31.17 38.54
N THR A 362 9.82 31.58 38.99
CA THR A 362 8.57 31.07 38.46
C THR A 362 8.53 31.50 37.00
N LEU A 363 9.03 30.64 36.11
CA LEU A 363 8.59 30.63 34.73
C LEU A 363 7.09 30.33 34.80
N GLU A 364 6.26 31.33 34.53
CA GLU A 364 4.89 31.09 34.09
C GLU A 364 5.02 30.26 32.82
N VAL A 365 4.90 28.94 32.97
CA VAL A 365 4.76 28.03 31.84
C VAL A 365 3.46 28.45 31.18
N GLN A 366 3.56 29.32 30.17
CA GLN A 366 2.58 29.37 29.09
C GLN A 366 2.35 27.90 28.70
N SER A 367 1.09 27.49 28.70
CA SER A 367 0.73 26.09 28.69
C SER A 367 1.48 25.37 27.57
N ILE A 368 1.90 24.12 27.80
CA ILE A 368 2.58 23.33 26.77
C ILE A 368 1.77 23.34 25.45
N ASP A 369 0.44 23.43 25.57
CA ASP A 369 -0.49 23.64 24.45
C ASP A 369 -0.22 24.93 23.67
N ASP A 370 0.12 26.04 24.31
CA ASP A 370 0.46 27.30 23.63
C ASP A 370 1.75 27.17 22.80
N LEU A 371 2.75 26.44 23.31
CA LEU A 371 4.00 26.16 22.60
C LEU A 371 3.79 25.19 21.43
N VAL A 372 2.92 24.20 21.58
CA VAL A 372 2.54 23.26 20.52
C VAL A 372 1.71 23.96 19.44
N ASP A 373 0.78 24.83 19.81
CA ASP A 373 -0.01 25.65 18.89
C ASP A 373 0.89 26.64 18.13
N GLU A 374 1.90 27.22 18.78
CA GLU A 374 2.90 28.08 18.13
C GLU A 374 3.78 27.30 17.16
N ALA A 375 4.24 26.10 17.54
CA ALA A 375 5.01 25.23 16.66
C ALA A 375 4.20 24.78 15.42
N SER A 376 2.93 24.38 15.61
CA SER A 376 2.01 24.02 14.53
C SER A 376 1.79 25.18 13.55
N TRP A 377 1.65 26.41 14.09
CA TRP A 377 1.51 27.61 13.27
C TRP A 377 2.77 27.91 12.46
N LEU A 378 3.96 27.79 13.06
CA LEU A 378 5.23 28.00 12.35
C LEU A 378 5.42 27.00 11.20
N LEU A 379 5.02 25.73 11.38
CA LEU A 379 5.05 24.71 10.34
C LEU A 379 4.05 25.00 9.20
N THR A 380 2.85 25.45 9.56
CA THR A 380 1.82 25.85 8.58
C THR A 380 2.30 27.05 7.75
N LYS A 381 2.90 28.05 8.40
CA LYS A 381 3.45 29.25 7.77
C LYS A 381 4.64 28.96 6.85
N ALA A 382 5.44 27.94 7.16
CA ALA A 382 6.53 27.51 6.28
C ALA A 382 6.03 26.82 5.00
N SER A 383 4.83 26.24 5.04
CA SER A 383 4.24 25.45 3.95
C SER A 383 3.27 26.25 3.07
N ILE A 384 2.58 27.25 3.65
CA ILE A 384 1.58 28.08 2.99
C ILE A 384 1.97 29.55 3.20
N ASP A 385 2.13 30.31 2.13
CA ASP A 385 2.41 31.75 2.18
C ASP A 385 1.18 32.53 2.68
N THR A 386 1.16 32.81 4.00
CA THR A 386 0.09 33.55 4.69
C THR A 386 0.44 35.00 4.98
N ASP A 387 1.65 35.46 4.64
CA ASP A 387 2.18 36.76 5.06
C ASP A 387 1.35 37.95 4.55
N LYS A 388 0.84 37.87 3.32
CA LYS A 388 0.01 38.92 2.72
C LYS A 388 -1.35 39.06 3.41
N ILE A 389 -1.94 37.93 3.84
CA ILE A 389 -3.22 37.90 4.55
C ILE A 389 -3.03 38.45 5.97
N GLU A 390 -1.95 38.06 6.65
CA GLU A 390 -1.63 38.56 7.98
C GLU A 390 -1.39 40.08 8.00
N GLN A 391 -0.65 40.61 7.03
CA GLN A 391 -0.41 42.04 6.89
C GLN A 391 -1.71 42.81 6.66
N TYR A 392 -2.54 42.34 5.74
CA TYR A 392 -3.81 42.98 5.42
C TYR A 392 -4.79 42.97 6.62
N LEU A 393 -4.89 41.84 7.32
CA LEU A 393 -5.74 41.73 8.52
C LEU A 393 -5.17 42.48 9.73
N ALA A 394 -3.86 42.70 9.80
CA ALA A 394 -3.25 43.55 10.83
C ALA A 394 -3.67 45.03 10.65
N GLU A 395 -3.85 45.49 9.42
CA GLU A 395 -4.26 46.87 9.12
C GLU A 395 -5.77 47.09 9.31
N LYS A 396 -6.63 46.19 8.79
CA LYS A 396 -8.09 46.39 8.80
C LYS A 396 -8.83 45.75 9.98
N LYS A 397 -8.20 44.83 10.73
CA LYS A 397 -8.76 44.04 11.87
C LYS A 397 -9.95 43.12 11.54
N GLU A 398 -10.83 43.52 10.61
CA GLU A 398 -11.96 42.77 10.09
C GLU A 398 -12.13 43.09 8.59
N ALA A 399 -12.28 42.07 7.75
CA ALA A 399 -12.49 42.21 6.31
C ALA A 399 -13.36 41.06 5.78
N GLY A 400 -14.06 41.27 4.66
CA GLY A 400 -14.77 40.19 3.96
C GLY A 400 -13.80 39.15 3.39
N ILE A 401 -14.21 37.89 3.27
CA ILE A 401 -13.37 36.85 2.61
C ILE A 401 -13.00 37.30 1.19
N GLU A 402 -13.99 37.76 0.42
CA GLU A 402 -13.81 38.23 -0.95
C GLU A 402 -12.91 39.47 -1.03
N GLU A 403 -13.12 40.45 -0.14
CA GLU A 403 -12.27 41.65 -0.05
C GLU A 403 -10.81 41.28 0.27
N THR A 404 -10.60 40.33 1.20
CA THR A 404 -9.27 39.85 1.56
C THR A 404 -8.61 39.15 0.39
N MET A 405 -9.34 38.27 -0.32
CA MET A 405 -8.81 37.58 -1.49
C MET A 405 -8.45 38.55 -2.62
N ILE A 406 -9.30 39.54 -2.92
CA ILE A 406 -9.05 40.48 -4.02
C ILE A 406 -7.84 41.37 -3.73
N GLU A 407 -7.66 41.80 -2.47
CA GLU A 407 -6.58 42.70 -2.09
C GLU A 407 -5.24 41.97 -1.83
N THR A 408 -5.27 40.68 -1.48
CA THR A 408 -4.05 39.88 -1.22
C THR A 408 -3.61 38.98 -2.39
N SER A 409 -4.46 38.77 -3.40
CA SER A 409 -4.15 37.97 -4.60
C SER A 409 -3.72 38.80 -5.81
N SER A 410 -3.07 38.14 -6.78
CA SER A 410 -2.83 38.70 -8.11
C SER A 410 -3.98 38.36 -9.07
N ALA A 411 -3.93 38.86 -10.30
CA ALA A 411 -4.92 38.53 -11.33
C ALA A 411 -4.85 37.06 -11.82
N GLU A 412 -3.93 36.25 -11.29
CA GLU A 412 -3.75 34.85 -11.65
C GLU A 412 -4.59 33.92 -10.77
N TRP A 413 -5.30 32.98 -11.41
CA TRP A 413 -6.22 32.05 -10.75
C TRP A 413 -5.56 31.17 -9.67
N GLY A 414 -4.31 30.78 -9.87
CA GLY A 414 -3.56 29.98 -8.90
C GLY A 414 -3.32 30.71 -7.58
N ASP A 415 -3.24 32.05 -7.60
CA ASP A 415 -3.07 32.84 -6.38
C ASP A 415 -4.36 32.92 -5.57
N ALA A 416 -5.53 33.01 -6.21
CA ALA A 416 -6.82 33.03 -5.51
C ALA A 416 -7.05 31.73 -4.70
N ILE A 417 -6.68 30.57 -5.25
CA ILE A 417 -6.76 29.29 -4.53
C ILE A 417 -5.76 29.24 -3.36
N ARG A 418 -4.54 29.75 -3.56
CA ARG A 418 -3.54 29.84 -2.49
C ARG A 418 -4.02 30.75 -1.34
N GLN A 419 -4.68 31.87 -1.65
CA GLN A 419 -5.23 32.78 -0.63
C GLN A 419 -6.40 32.13 0.13
N LEU A 420 -7.30 31.42 -0.55
CA LEU A 420 -8.35 30.62 0.11
C LEU A 420 -7.77 29.56 1.03
N LEU A 421 -6.74 28.85 0.58
CA LEU A 421 -6.05 27.85 1.38
C LEU A 421 -5.38 28.48 2.61
N GLY A 422 -4.78 29.67 2.45
CA GLY A 422 -4.21 30.46 3.54
C GLY A 422 -5.26 30.88 4.57
N ILE A 423 -6.42 31.38 4.13
CA ILE A 423 -7.54 31.75 5.02
C ILE A 423 -8.06 30.52 5.79
N ALA A 424 -8.26 29.39 5.11
CA ALA A 424 -8.70 28.14 5.74
C ALA A 424 -7.68 27.62 6.77
N ALA A 425 -6.38 27.71 6.45
CA ALA A 425 -5.31 27.33 7.37
C ALA A 425 -5.24 28.25 8.61
N MET A 426 -5.54 29.55 8.45
CA MET A 426 -5.62 30.50 9.57
C MET A 426 -6.84 30.28 10.47
N GLU A 427 -7.98 29.84 9.91
CA GLU A 427 -9.15 29.44 10.68
C GLU A 427 -8.90 28.15 11.46
N ALA A 428 -8.31 27.13 10.83
CA ALA A 428 -7.96 25.86 11.46
C ALA A 428 -7.01 26.03 12.66
N ASN A 429 -6.04 26.93 12.54
CA ASN A 429 -5.09 27.28 13.63
C ASN A 429 -5.62 28.38 14.58
N LYS A 430 -6.93 28.64 14.58
CA LYS A 430 -7.64 29.59 15.46
C LYS A 430 -7.11 31.04 15.43
N LYS A 431 -6.29 31.43 14.45
CA LYS A 431 -5.78 32.80 14.30
C LYS A 431 -6.84 33.77 13.77
N VAL A 432 -7.83 33.23 13.05
CA VAL A 432 -8.95 33.95 12.45
C VAL A 432 -10.27 33.29 12.85
N GLN A 433 -11.33 34.08 12.99
CA GLN A 433 -12.70 33.62 13.14
C GLN A 433 -13.55 34.08 11.96
N ILE A 434 -14.24 33.14 11.30
CA ILE A 434 -15.20 33.44 10.25
C ILE A 434 -16.59 33.64 10.86
N LYS A 435 -17.28 34.74 10.51
CA LYS A 435 -18.66 35.02 10.95
C LYS A 435 -19.55 35.41 9.78
N LEU A 436 -20.81 35.00 9.85
CA LEU A 436 -21.84 35.35 8.86
C LEU A 436 -22.33 36.79 9.10
N GLN A 437 -22.32 37.64 8.07
CA GLN A 437 -22.88 38.99 8.06
C GLN A 437 -24.17 39.08 7.23
N GLN A 438 -25.01 40.05 7.60
CA GLN A 438 -26.30 40.35 6.95
C GLN A 438 -26.22 41.47 5.90
N HIS A 439 -25.11 42.22 5.79
CA HIS A 439 -24.94 43.31 4.81
C HIS A 439 -23.55 43.28 4.18
N VAL A 440 -23.52 43.31 2.85
CA VAL A 440 -22.33 43.18 1.99
C VAL A 440 -22.00 44.56 1.41
N LYS A 441 -20.71 44.93 1.34
CA LYS A 441 -20.25 46.10 0.58
C LYS A 441 -19.98 45.71 -0.87
N GLU A 442 -20.47 46.51 -1.82
CA GLU A 442 -20.19 46.33 -3.25
C GLU A 442 -18.73 46.71 -3.55
N LEU A 443 -18.02 45.84 -4.27
CA LEU A 443 -16.64 46.00 -4.71
C LEU A 443 -16.60 46.14 -6.26
N ASP A 444 -15.74 47.01 -6.78
CA ASP A 444 -15.65 47.33 -8.22
C ASP A 444 -15.03 46.20 -9.10
N LYS A 445 -14.49 45.14 -8.49
CA LYS A 445 -13.90 43.98 -9.19
C LYS A 445 -14.67 42.72 -8.83
N GLU A 446 -15.45 42.20 -9.77
CA GLU A 446 -16.20 40.95 -9.61
C GLU A 446 -15.56 39.81 -10.41
N TRP A 447 -15.47 38.62 -9.82
CA TRP A 447 -15.05 37.39 -10.49
C TRP A 447 -16.29 36.52 -10.76
N GLU A 448 -16.44 36.01 -12.00
CA GLU A 448 -17.70 35.42 -12.52
C GLU A 448 -18.23 34.14 -11.80
N TRP A 449 -17.50 33.57 -10.83
CA TRP A 449 -17.83 32.27 -10.22
C TRP A 449 -18.15 32.31 -8.72
N ILE A 450 -18.10 33.48 -8.07
CA ILE A 450 -18.51 33.63 -6.67
C ILE A 450 -20.04 33.67 -6.63
N ARG A 451 -20.67 32.77 -5.86
CA ARG A 451 -22.13 32.80 -5.66
C ARG A 451 -22.45 33.94 -4.68
N ASP A 452 -23.55 34.66 -4.89
CA ASP A 452 -23.98 35.78 -4.04
C ASP A 452 -24.07 35.44 -2.53
N ASP A 453 -24.21 34.16 -2.18
CA ASP A 453 -24.24 33.70 -0.80
C ASP A 453 -22.86 33.65 -0.11
N ASP A 454 -21.76 33.51 -0.86
CA ASP A 454 -20.39 33.49 -0.32
C ASP A 454 -19.92 34.88 0.13
N ARG A 455 -20.62 35.94 -0.32
CA ARG A 455 -20.42 37.33 0.10
C ARG A 455 -20.73 37.59 1.58
N LYS A 456 -21.38 36.64 2.26
CA LYS A 456 -21.87 36.79 3.63
C LYS A 456 -20.84 36.42 4.69
N PHE A 457 -19.62 36.05 4.35
CA PHE A 457 -18.62 35.59 5.32
C PHE A 457 -17.51 36.64 5.55
N ASN A 458 -17.35 37.07 6.81
CA ASN A 458 -16.26 37.95 7.25
C ASN A 458 -15.20 37.21 8.05
N ILE A 459 -13.95 37.64 7.88
CA ILE A 459 -12.75 37.19 8.57
C ILE A 459 -12.41 38.24 9.62
N ARG A 460 -12.28 37.82 10.88
CA ARG A 460 -11.77 38.68 11.95
C ARG A 460 -10.60 38.00 12.66
N LYS A 461 -9.55 38.77 12.97
CA LYS A 461 -8.43 38.29 13.79
C LYS A 461 -8.91 37.99 15.21
N ARG A 462 -8.54 36.83 15.76
CA ARG A 462 -8.83 36.45 17.15
C ARG A 462 -7.74 37.06 18.05
N GLU A 463 -8.14 37.75 19.12
CA GLU A 463 -7.21 38.29 20.14
C GLU A 463 -6.64 37.18 21.03
#